data_AF-A0A1A8DS46-F1
#
_entry.id   AF-A0A1A8DS46-F1
#
_cell.length_a   1.000
_cell.length_b   1.000
_cell.length_c   1.000
_cell.angle_alpha   90.00
_cell.angle_beta   90.00
_cell.angle_gamma   90.00
#
_symmetry.space_group_name_H-M   'P 1'
#
loop_
_entity.id
_entity.type
_entity.pdbx_description
1 polymer ?
#
loop_
_entity_poly.entity_id
_entity_poly.type
_entity_poly.pdbx_seq_one_letter_code
_entity_poly.pdbx_strand_id
1 'polypeptide(L)'
;MSSMREVEALVMELCGSNIPAGQKLQEQSDSLLQLVQMFSSHLELLIQQLYGLSERMERLAAPSVDVGSVKSSLTEYQMFQKELSSHRPLTSCVLHAGQHLLSCINTISPFLRDALQLIERQSGTLQTHSDRFFSMILSAVDSLTPPAHSGLAERRTAAYPARISGSSL
;
A
#
# COMPACT_ATOMS: atom_id res chain seq x y z
N MET A 1 31.73 -20.27 -11.83
CA MET A 1 30.30 -20.02 -11.53
C MET A 1 29.94 -20.19 -10.03
N SER A 2 30.91 -20.07 -9.09
CA SER A 2 30.62 -20.23 -7.65
C SER A 2 30.25 -18.95 -6.90
N SER A 3 30.73 -17.78 -7.34
CA SER A 3 30.59 -16.55 -6.54
C SER A 3 29.15 -16.00 -6.47
N MET A 4 28.33 -16.16 -7.51
CA MET A 4 26.97 -15.61 -7.51
C MET A 4 26.03 -16.38 -6.57
N ARG A 5 26.20 -17.70 -6.47
CA ARG A 5 25.41 -18.55 -5.55
C ARG A 5 25.79 -18.35 -4.10
N GLU A 6 27.06 -18.08 -3.81
CA GLU A 6 27.52 -17.72 -2.46
C GLU A 6 26.97 -16.36 -2.04
N VAL A 7 26.91 -15.39 -2.95
CA VAL A 7 26.29 -14.07 -2.69
C VAL A 7 24.79 -14.20 -2.49
N GLU A 8 24.07 -15.00 -3.30
CA GLU A 8 22.65 -15.29 -3.07
C GLU A 8 22.39 -15.99 -1.74
N ALA A 9 23.24 -16.94 -1.34
CA ALA A 9 23.13 -17.62 -0.06
C ALA A 9 23.34 -16.68 1.13
N LEU A 10 24.35 -15.80 1.06
CA LEU A 10 24.59 -14.76 2.06
C LEU A 10 23.45 -13.74 2.15
N VAL A 11 22.84 -13.37 1.03
CA VAL A 11 21.65 -12.51 0.99
C VAL A 11 20.44 -13.20 1.63
N MET A 12 20.24 -14.50 1.39
CA MET A 12 19.20 -15.28 2.07
C MET A 12 19.44 -15.39 3.58
N GLU A 13 20.69 -15.62 4.00
CA GLU A 13 21.08 -15.77 5.40
C GLU A 13 20.93 -14.45 6.20
N LEU A 14 21.23 -13.31 5.56
CA LEU A 14 21.01 -11.97 6.12
C LEU A 14 19.53 -11.57 6.13
N CYS A 15 18.73 -11.99 5.16
CA CYS A 15 17.28 -11.79 5.15
C CYS A 15 16.54 -12.70 6.15
N GLY A 16 17.09 -13.87 6.48
CA GLY A 16 16.47 -14.85 7.38
C GLY A 16 16.73 -14.63 8.88
N SER A 17 17.80 -13.91 9.25
CA SER A 17 18.31 -13.94 10.64
C SER A 17 17.93 -12.76 11.53
N ASN A 18 16.97 -11.90 11.14
CA ASN A 18 16.52 -10.78 11.98
C ASN A 18 14.99 -10.60 12.03
N ILE A 19 14.21 -11.68 12.00
CA ILE A 19 12.75 -11.59 12.13
C ILE A 19 12.24 -12.19 13.46
N PRO A 20 12.46 -11.52 14.61
CA PRO A 20 11.49 -11.54 15.71
C PRO A 20 10.25 -10.69 15.39
N ALA A 21 10.30 -9.87 14.33
CA ALA A 21 9.23 -8.94 13.95
C ALA A 21 8.05 -9.60 13.23
N GLY A 22 8.27 -10.67 12.46
CA GLY A 22 7.28 -11.29 11.59
C GLY A 22 6.25 -12.13 12.33
N GLN A 23 6.67 -12.90 13.35
CA GLN A 23 5.73 -13.60 14.24
C GLN A 23 4.89 -12.60 15.04
N LYS A 24 5.52 -11.55 15.57
CA LYS A 24 4.82 -10.50 16.35
C LYS A 24 3.86 -9.66 15.48
N LEU A 25 4.22 -9.43 14.21
CA LEU A 25 3.38 -8.75 13.23
C LEU A 25 2.20 -9.63 12.81
N GLN A 26 2.42 -10.93 12.60
CA GLN A 26 1.38 -11.91 12.29
C GLN A 26 0.36 -12.00 13.45
N GLU A 27 0.83 -12.13 14.69
CA GLU A 27 -0.02 -12.17 15.89
C GLU A 27 -0.80 -10.85 16.08
N GLN A 28 -0.18 -9.70 15.82
CA GLN A 28 -0.88 -8.41 15.86
C GLN A 28 -1.87 -8.25 14.72
N SER A 29 -1.56 -8.72 13.52
CA SER A 29 -2.48 -8.67 12.38
C SER A 29 -3.67 -9.59 12.60
N ASP A 30 -3.45 -10.78 13.14
CA ASP A 30 -4.50 -11.73 13.50
C ASP A 30 -5.38 -11.16 14.62
N SER A 31 -4.77 -10.48 15.60
CA SER A 31 -5.49 -9.77 16.67
C SER A 31 -6.35 -8.62 16.13
N LEU A 32 -5.84 -7.85 15.16
CA LEU A 32 -6.58 -6.75 14.55
C LEU A 32 -7.73 -7.26 13.67
N LEU A 33 -7.49 -8.32 12.90
CA LEU A 33 -8.52 -8.95 12.08
C LEU A 33 -9.65 -9.51 12.95
N GLN A 34 -9.31 -10.22 14.03
CA GLN A 34 -10.28 -10.70 15.00
C GLN A 34 -11.07 -9.55 15.65
N LEU A 35 -10.40 -8.42 15.96
CA LEU A 35 -11.05 -7.23 16.49
C LEU A 35 -12.04 -6.64 15.48
N VAL A 36 -11.68 -6.57 14.20
CA VAL A 36 -12.58 -6.10 13.12
C VAL A 36 -13.77 -7.03 12.94
N GLN A 37 -13.56 -8.34 12.95
CA GLN A 37 -14.63 -9.34 12.84
C GLN A 37 -15.60 -9.26 14.01
N MET A 38 -15.09 -9.28 15.25
CA MET A 38 -15.91 -9.14 16.46
C MET A 38 -16.69 -7.83 16.46
N PHE A 39 -16.04 -6.71 16.11
CA PHE A 39 -16.70 -5.42 16.00
C PHE A 39 -17.83 -5.46 14.97
N SER A 40 -17.60 -6.06 13.81
CA SER A 40 -18.59 -6.14 12.73
C SER A 40 -19.83 -6.92 13.17
N SER A 41 -19.65 -8.08 13.82
CA SER A 41 -20.75 -8.87 14.36
C SER A 41 -21.52 -8.14 15.46
N HIS A 42 -20.82 -7.47 16.39
CA HIS A 42 -21.49 -6.70 17.44
C HIS A 42 -22.21 -5.46 16.90
N LEU A 43 -21.67 -4.81 15.87
CA LEU A 43 -22.29 -3.67 15.22
C LEU A 43 -23.58 -4.08 14.50
N GLU A 44 -23.56 -5.18 13.75
CA GLU A 44 -24.76 -5.71 13.09
C GLU A 44 -25.85 -6.06 14.11
N LEU A 45 -25.48 -6.75 15.20
CA LEU A 45 -26.40 -7.07 16.28
C LEU A 45 -26.99 -5.79 16.91
N LEU A 46 -26.18 -4.77 17.17
CA LEU A 46 -26.65 -3.51 17.73
C LEU A 46 -27.63 -2.80 16.77
N ILE A 47 -27.34 -2.78 15.47
CA ILE A 47 -28.21 -2.19 14.46
C ILE A 47 -29.57 -2.90 14.46
N GLN A 48 -29.59 -4.23 14.44
CA GLN A 48 -30.83 -5.02 14.50
C GLN A 48 -31.63 -4.74 15.77
N GLN A 49 -30.96 -4.64 16.92
CA GLN A 49 -31.61 -4.33 18.20
C GLN A 49 -32.21 -2.92 18.21
N LEU A 50 -31.49 -1.93 17.66
CA LEU A 50 -32.00 -0.56 17.55
C LEU A 50 -33.24 -0.48 16.64
N TYR A 51 -33.25 -1.20 15.52
CA TYR A 51 -34.44 -1.30 14.67
C TYR A 51 -35.61 -1.97 15.41
N GLY A 52 -35.38 -3.08 16.11
CA GLY A 52 -36.41 -3.76 16.88
C GLY A 52 -37.02 -2.89 17.98
N LEU A 53 -36.18 -2.12 18.69
CA LEU A 53 -36.64 -1.14 19.69
C LEU A 53 -37.46 -0.02 19.06
N SER A 54 -37.04 0.52 17.91
CA SER A 54 -37.78 1.56 17.19
C SER A 54 -39.16 1.06 16.79
N GLU A 55 -39.23 -0.12 16.19
CA GLU A 55 -40.50 -0.72 15.77
C GLU A 55 -41.39 -1.05 16.98
N ARG A 56 -40.81 -1.46 18.11
CA ARG A 56 -41.57 -1.70 19.35
C ARG A 56 -42.15 -0.40 19.91
N MET A 57 -41.38 0.69 19.89
CA MET A 57 -41.84 2.01 20.33
C MET A 57 -42.98 2.53 19.45
N GLU A 58 -42.91 2.34 18.13
CA GLU A 58 -43.97 2.74 17.19
C GLU A 58 -45.28 1.97 17.41
N ARG A 59 -45.20 0.71 17.87
CA ARG A 59 -46.38 -0.10 18.18
C ARG A 59 -47.03 0.24 19.52
N LEU A 60 -46.38 0.99 20.40
CA LEU A 60 -46.99 1.42 21.67
C LEU A 60 -48.13 2.39 21.38
N ALA A 61 -49.36 1.93 21.62
CA ALA A 61 -50.55 2.74 21.44
C ALA A 61 -50.73 3.74 22.58
N ALA A 62 -51.29 4.92 22.25
CA ALA A 62 -51.72 5.86 23.27
C ALA A 62 -52.81 5.22 24.15
N PRO A 63 -52.71 5.34 25.49
CA PRO A 63 -53.73 4.80 26.37
C PRO A 63 -55.07 5.52 26.15
N SER A 64 -56.18 4.78 26.26
CA SER A 64 -57.52 5.36 26.24
C SER A 64 -57.87 5.99 27.61
N VAL A 65 -59.02 6.67 27.71
CA VAL A 65 -59.53 7.28 28.96
C VAL A 65 -60.12 6.21 29.90
N ASP A 66 -59.43 5.07 30.01
CA ASP A 66 -59.75 3.97 30.91
C ASP A 66 -58.54 3.62 31.78
N VAL A 67 -58.76 3.42 33.08
CA VAL A 67 -57.69 3.14 34.05
C VAL A 67 -56.99 1.81 33.74
N GLY A 68 -57.73 0.82 33.24
CA GLY A 68 -57.18 -0.46 32.79
C GLY A 68 -56.21 -0.27 31.62
N SER A 69 -56.63 0.49 30.60
CA SER A 69 -55.78 0.84 29.46
C SER A 69 -54.50 1.57 29.89
N VAL A 70 -54.60 2.58 30.76
CA VAL A 70 -53.44 3.31 31.28
C VAL A 70 -52.47 2.38 32.01
N LYS A 71 -52.97 1.47 32.85
CA LYS A 71 -52.14 0.50 33.59
C LYS A 71 -51.42 -0.48 32.66
N SER A 72 -52.10 -0.95 31.61
CA SER A 72 -51.50 -1.82 30.59
C SER A 72 -50.40 -1.10 29.82
N SER A 73 -50.66 0.10 29.29
CA SER A 73 -49.65 0.90 28.58
C SER A 73 -48.44 1.23 29.47
N LEU A 74 -48.65 1.51 30.76
CA LEU A 74 -47.55 1.72 31.70
C LEU A 74 -46.69 0.46 31.89
N THR A 75 -47.32 -0.71 31.96
CA THR A 75 -46.61 -1.99 32.08
C THR A 75 -45.79 -2.28 30.82
N GLU A 76 -46.36 -2.05 29.64
CA GLU A 76 -45.64 -2.21 28.36
C GLU A 76 -44.47 -1.25 28.25
N TYR A 77 -44.64 0.01 28.67
CA TYR A 77 -43.56 1.00 28.70
C TYR A 77 -42.43 0.62 29.67
N GLN A 78 -42.75 0.08 30.84
CA GLN A 78 -41.74 -0.41 31.79
C GLN A 78 -40.94 -1.58 31.23
N MET A 79 -41.61 -2.50 30.53
CA MET A 79 -40.95 -3.62 29.85
C MET A 79 -40.03 -3.13 28.72
N PHE A 80 -40.49 -2.15 27.94
CA PHE A 80 -39.68 -1.47 26.92
C PHE A 80 -38.45 -0.79 27.53
N GLN A 81 -38.60 -0.04 28.63
CA GLN A 81 -37.46 0.58 29.31
C GLN A 81 -36.43 -0.46 29.77
N LYS A 82 -36.90 -1.60 30.30
CA LYS A 82 -36.02 -2.68 30.73
C LYS A 82 -35.25 -3.26 29.54
N GLU A 83 -35.93 -3.53 28.43
CA GLU A 83 -35.30 -3.99 27.20
C GLU A 83 -34.26 -2.97 26.70
N LEU A 84 -34.64 -1.70 26.55
CA LEU A 84 -33.75 -0.60 26.18
C LEU A 84 -32.49 -0.53 27.08
N SER A 85 -32.67 -0.68 28.39
CA SER A 85 -31.54 -0.68 29.34
C SER A 85 -30.62 -1.88 29.17
N SER A 86 -31.15 -3.04 28.76
CA SER A 86 -30.39 -4.28 28.57
C SER A 86 -29.42 -4.22 27.38
N HIS A 87 -29.67 -3.33 26.41
CA HIS A 87 -28.81 -3.12 25.25
C HIS A 87 -27.62 -2.19 25.51
N ARG A 88 -27.65 -1.39 26.60
CA ARG A 88 -26.58 -0.42 26.93
C ARG A 88 -25.17 -1.02 26.93
N PRO A 89 -24.92 -2.23 27.48
CA PRO A 89 -23.59 -2.83 27.45
C PRO A 89 -23.08 -3.09 26.03
N LEU A 90 -23.94 -3.58 25.13
CA LEU A 90 -23.58 -3.80 23.73
C LEU A 90 -23.28 -2.47 23.03
N THR A 91 -24.12 -1.44 23.24
CA THR A 91 -23.87 -0.09 22.71
C THR A 91 -22.52 0.45 23.16
N SER A 92 -22.22 0.36 24.47
CA SER A 92 -20.94 0.81 25.00
C SER A 92 -19.76 0.00 24.43
N CYS A 93 -19.93 -1.32 24.28
CA CYS A 93 -18.91 -2.20 23.73
C CYS A 93 -18.59 -1.85 22.27
N VAL A 94 -19.62 -1.68 21.43
CA VAL A 94 -19.46 -1.30 20.01
C VAL A 94 -18.79 0.06 19.88
N LEU A 95 -19.20 1.06 20.67
CA LEU A 95 -18.60 2.40 20.63
C LEU A 95 -17.12 2.37 21.04
N HIS A 96 -16.80 1.66 22.13
CA HIS A 96 -15.43 1.53 22.60
C HIS A 96 -14.55 0.77 21.59
N ALA A 97 -15.02 -0.35 21.06
CA ALA A 97 -14.31 -1.13 20.06
C ALA A 97 -14.10 -0.34 18.76
N GLY A 98 -15.11 0.41 18.30
CA GLY A 98 -15.01 1.30 17.14
C GLY A 98 -13.96 2.40 17.33
N GLN A 99 -13.94 3.03 18.50
CA GLN A 99 -12.93 4.03 18.83
C GLN A 99 -11.51 3.44 18.87
N HIS A 100 -11.38 2.24 19.42
CA HIS A 100 -10.10 1.52 19.46
C HIS A 100 -9.61 1.17 18.05
N LEU A 101 -10.48 0.61 17.20
CA LEU A 101 -10.16 0.33 15.78
C LEU A 101 -9.71 1.58 15.05
N LEU A 102 -10.42 2.70 15.21
CA LEU A 102 -10.06 3.97 14.61
C LEU A 102 -8.69 4.46 15.09
N SER A 103 -8.39 4.30 16.38
CA SER A 103 -7.07 4.63 16.95
C SER A 103 -5.95 3.78 16.34
N CYS A 104 -6.16 2.47 16.19
CA CYS A 104 -5.20 1.58 15.54
C CYS A 104 -4.90 2.03 14.10
N ILE A 105 -5.94 2.30 13.32
CA ILE A 105 -5.80 2.77 11.93
C ILE A 105 -5.03 4.08 11.87
N ASN A 106 -5.38 5.07 12.72
CA ASN A 106 -4.73 6.38 12.72
C ASN A 106 -3.25 6.31 13.16
N THR A 107 -2.89 5.33 13.98
CA THR A 107 -1.51 5.14 14.43
C THR A 107 -0.65 4.43 13.37
N ILE A 108 -1.21 3.41 12.71
CA ILE A 108 -0.48 2.57 11.75
C ILE A 108 -0.41 3.23 10.36
N SER A 109 -1.45 3.97 9.95
CA SER A 109 -1.54 4.53 8.60
C SER A 109 -0.40 5.48 8.22
N PRO A 110 0.08 6.40 9.08
CA PRO A 110 1.21 7.26 8.76
C PRO A 110 2.50 6.46 8.55
N PHE A 111 2.78 5.52 9.44
CA PHE A 111 3.97 4.67 9.33
C PHE A 111 3.98 3.85 8.04
N LEU A 112 2.83 3.22 7.71
CA LEU A 112 2.69 2.47 6.47
C LEU A 112 2.90 3.36 5.24
N ARG A 113 2.34 4.57 5.25
CA ARG A 113 2.50 5.54 4.17
C ARG A 113 3.97 5.94 3.99
N ASP A 114 4.65 6.26 5.08
CA ASP A 114 6.06 6.67 5.05
C ASP A 114 6.96 5.54 4.54
N ALA A 115 6.70 4.30 4.98
CA ALA A 115 7.40 3.12 4.50
C ALA A 115 7.19 2.90 2.99
N LEU A 116 5.96 3.02 2.49
CA LEU A 116 5.65 2.89 1.06
C LEU A 116 6.35 3.97 0.23
N GLN A 117 6.34 5.23 0.71
CA GLN A 117 7.05 6.32 0.05
C GLN A 117 8.56 6.10 0.02
N LEU A 118 9.15 5.55 1.08
CA LEU A 118 10.57 5.22 1.12
C LEU A 118 10.91 4.15 0.08
N ILE A 119 10.10 3.09 -0.01
CA ILE A 119 10.27 2.02 -1.01
C ILE A 119 10.21 2.60 -2.42
N GLU A 120 9.24 3.47 -2.71
CA GLU A 120 9.10 4.11 -4.02
C GLU A 120 10.34 4.94 -4.38
N ARG A 121 10.83 5.78 -3.45
CA ARG A 121 12.03 6.61 -3.65
C ARG A 121 13.28 5.76 -3.91
N GLN A 122 13.48 4.72 -3.11
CA GLN A 122 14.64 3.83 -3.26
C GLN A 122 14.59 3.06 -4.57
N SER A 123 13.40 2.59 -4.97
CA SER A 123 13.18 1.89 -6.24
C SER A 123 13.49 2.81 -7.43
N GLY A 124 13.00 4.05 -7.42
CA GLY A 124 13.28 5.01 -8.49
C GLY A 124 14.76 5.41 -8.57
N THR A 125 15.42 5.56 -7.40
CA THR A 125 16.87 5.82 -7.34
C THR A 125 17.66 4.66 -7.94
N LEU A 126 17.32 3.42 -7.57
CA LEU A 126 17.96 2.22 -8.09
C LEU A 126 17.79 2.09 -9.61
N GLN A 127 16.58 2.34 -10.12
CA GLN A 127 16.31 2.32 -11.56
C GLN A 127 17.18 3.35 -12.30
N THR A 128 17.25 4.58 -11.79
CA THR A 128 18.08 5.65 -12.37
C THR A 128 19.56 5.26 -12.41
N HIS A 129 20.08 4.64 -11.34
CA HIS A 129 21.45 4.15 -11.31
C HIS A 129 21.68 3.03 -12.34
N SER A 130 20.74 2.11 -12.47
CA SER A 130 20.78 1.03 -13.47
C SER A 130 20.82 1.58 -14.90
N ASP A 131 19.94 2.52 -15.24
CA ASP A 131 19.85 3.12 -16.57
C ASP A 131 21.13 3.91 -16.92
N ARG A 132 21.69 4.60 -15.94
CA ARG A 132 22.97 5.32 -16.09
C ARG A 132 24.12 4.35 -16.33
N PHE A 133 24.18 3.27 -15.57
CA PHE A 133 25.19 2.24 -15.73
C PHE A 133 25.10 1.56 -17.10
N PHE A 134 23.89 1.26 -17.55
CA PHE A 134 23.64 0.74 -18.89
C PHE A 134 24.10 1.72 -19.98
N SER A 135 23.81 3.02 -19.84
CA SER A 135 24.28 4.05 -20.77
C SER A 135 25.81 4.15 -20.81
N MET A 136 26.49 4.00 -19.66
CA MET A 136 27.95 3.94 -19.60
C MET A 136 28.51 2.72 -20.33
N ILE A 137 27.85 1.56 -20.22
CA ILE A 137 28.22 0.35 -20.99
C ILE A 137 28.09 0.61 -22.48
N LEU A 138 26.95 1.15 -22.94
CA LEU A 138 26.74 1.44 -24.37
C LEU A 138 27.80 2.38 -24.93
N SER A 139 28.12 3.47 -24.22
CA SER A 139 29.16 4.42 -24.64
C SER A 139 30.55 3.78 -24.71
N ALA A 140 30.88 2.88 -23.78
CA ALA A 140 32.13 2.14 -23.82
C ALA A 140 32.19 1.19 -25.02
N VAL A 141 31.07 0.54 -25.37
CA VAL A 141 30.95 -0.32 -26.56
C VAL A 141 31.10 0.50 -27.85
N ASP A 142 30.45 1.65 -27.96
CA ASP A 142 30.56 2.54 -29.13
C ASP A 142 32.02 2.97 -29.36
N SER A 143 32.75 3.23 -28.28
CA SER A 143 34.17 3.59 -28.31
C SER A 143 35.09 2.46 -28.81
N LEU A 144 34.63 1.20 -28.75
CA LEU A 144 35.36 0.04 -29.27
C LEU A 144 35.07 -0.22 -30.76
N THR A 145 34.11 0.50 -31.36
CA THR A 145 33.75 0.34 -32.77
C THR A 145 34.63 1.27 -33.62
N PRO A 146 35.47 0.76 -34.55
CA PRO A 146 36.37 1.62 -35.33
C PRO A 146 35.58 2.60 -36.21
N PRO A 147 36.07 3.84 -36.46
CA PRO A 147 35.46 4.70 -37.45
C PRO A 147 35.54 4.01 -38.81
N ALA A 148 34.39 3.71 -39.42
CA ALA A 148 34.34 3.33 -40.82
C ALA A 148 34.99 4.46 -41.62
N HIS A 149 36.24 4.24 -42.05
CA HIS A 149 37.02 5.23 -42.77
C HIS A 149 36.25 5.68 -44.01
N SER A 150 35.79 6.92 -43.97
CA SER A 150 35.48 7.76 -45.13
C SER A 150 36.78 7.98 -45.92
N GLY A 151 37.19 7.00 -46.70
CA GLY A 151 38.25 7.15 -47.68
C GLY A 151 37.62 7.42 -49.04
N LEU A 152 37.55 8.69 -49.45
CA LEU A 152 37.64 9.16 -50.84
C LEU A 152 37.50 10.69 -50.89
N ALA A 153 38.59 11.41 -50.61
CA ALA A 153 38.80 12.74 -51.18
C ALA A 153 40.29 13.06 -51.28
N GLU A 154 40.73 13.22 -52.53
CA GLU A 154 41.66 14.26 -52.96
C GLU A 154 43.18 14.03 -52.75
N ARG A 155 43.79 13.26 -53.66
CA ARG A 155 45.21 13.41 -54.01
C ARG A 155 45.37 14.43 -55.13
N ARG A 156 45.68 15.68 -54.75
CA ARG A 156 46.41 16.64 -55.61
C ARG A 156 47.84 16.14 -55.78
N THR A 157 48.29 15.95 -57.02
CA THR A 157 49.71 15.76 -57.36
C THR A 157 50.26 17.02 -58.01
N ALA A 158 51.34 17.55 -57.42
CA ALA A 158 52.05 18.73 -57.84
C ALA A 158 53.14 18.40 -58.89
N ALA A 159 53.19 19.27 -59.91
CA ALA A 159 54.29 19.79 -60.73
C ALA A 159 55.73 19.24 -60.60
N TYR A 160 56.39 19.00 -61.75
CA TYR A 160 57.60 19.67 -62.33
C TYR A 160 58.28 18.75 -63.40
N PRO A 161 59.23 19.18 -64.28
CA PRO A 161 59.42 20.41 -65.08
C PRO A 161 59.65 20.17 -66.60
N ALA A 162 59.80 21.28 -67.34
CA ALA A 162 60.20 21.39 -68.74
C ALA A 162 61.70 21.18 -69.02
N ARG A 163 62.04 20.67 -70.23
CA ARG A 163 62.94 21.37 -71.18
C ARG A 163 62.98 20.72 -72.58
N ILE A 164 62.47 21.48 -73.55
CA ILE A 164 63.03 21.89 -74.85
C ILE A 164 63.85 20.86 -75.65
N SER A 165 63.35 20.52 -76.84
CA SER A 165 64.18 20.58 -78.05
C SER A 165 63.32 20.89 -79.26
N GLY A 166 63.51 22.09 -79.80
CA GLY A 166 63.07 22.46 -81.14
C GLY A 166 64.31 22.58 -82.02
N SER A 167 64.32 21.87 -83.14
CA SER A 167 65.08 22.21 -84.33
C SER A 167 64.33 21.65 -85.52
N SER A 168 63.65 22.57 -86.21
CA SER A 168 63.34 22.49 -87.63
C SER A 168 64.64 22.49 -88.44
N LEU A 169 64.54 22.22 -89.75
CA LEU A 169 65.51 22.66 -90.76
C LEU A 169 66.11 24.05 -90.45
#